data_AF-A0A7Y2YDV4-F1
#
_entry.id   AF-A0A7Y2YDV4-F1
#
_cell.length_a   1.000
_cell.length_b   1.000
_cell.length_c   1.000
_cell.angle_alpha   90.00
_cell.angle_beta   90.00
_cell.angle_gamma   90.00
#
_symmetry.space_group_name_H-M   'P 1'
#
loop_
_entity.id
_entity.type
_entity.pdbx_description
1 polymer ?
#
loop_
_entity_poly.entity_id
_entity_poly.type
_entity_poly.pdbx_seq_one_letter_code
_entity_poly.pdbx_strand_id
1 'polypeptide(L)'
;MITRKVCLLGAFAVGKTSLVRRFVHGVFDERYLTTLGVKIDTKTIELDGETVKLVVWDVEGTDPADGGESAARSRMQAYLQGADGVLLVVDGTRASTLDAARDILGDFTNKHPDIPVMLMLNKADLAEQWQVDPQQVEDFPGLTHSFTTSALSGENVEATFISLAEQLTRKDGSPAGHC
;
A
#
# COMPACT_ATOMS: atom_id res chain seq x y z
N MET A 1 -16.33 11.74 13.05
CA MET A 1 -15.16 11.80 12.14
C MET A 1 -14.06 10.92 12.71
N ILE A 2 -13.76 9.81 12.04
CA ILE A 2 -12.68 8.88 12.42
C ILE A 2 -11.44 9.29 11.64
N THR A 3 -10.25 9.22 12.26
CA THR A 3 -8.98 9.43 11.56
C THR A 3 -8.20 8.12 11.57
N ARG A 4 -7.72 7.70 10.40
CA ARG A 4 -6.92 6.48 10.22
C ARG A 4 -5.61 6.80 9.52
N LYS A 5 -4.50 6.34 10.07
CA LYS A 5 -3.17 6.42 9.47
C LYS A 5 -2.94 5.21 8.57
N VAL A 6 -2.68 5.47 7.28
CA VAL A 6 -2.36 4.45 6.28
C VAL A 6 -0.94 4.66 5.80
N CYS A 7 -0.09 3.64 5.84
CA CYS A 7 1.27 3.71 5.34
C CYS A 7 1.40 2.96 4.00
N LEU A 8 2.05 3.58 3.02
CA LEU A 8 2.44 2.91 1.78
C LEU A 8 3.87 2.40 1.90
N LEU A 9 4.04 1.10 1.71
CA LEU A 9 5.32 0.39 1.72
C LEU A 9 5.61 -0.24 0.36
N GLY A 10 6.86 -0.57 0.11
CA GLY A 10 7.28 -1.25 -1.12
C GLY A 10 8.57 -0.68 -1.69
N ALA A 11 9.14 -1.40 -2.66
CA ALA A 11 10.45 -1.06 -3.23
C ALA A 11 10.48 0.33 -3.89
N PHE A 12 11.68 0.79 -4.23
CA PHE A 12 11.86 2.00 -5.02
C PHE A 12 11.21 1.90 -6.41
N ALA A 13 10.66 3.03 -6.90
CA ALA A 13 10.04 3.16 -8.22
C ALA A 13 8.84 2.24 -8.55
N VAL A 14 8.19 1.64 -7.54
CA VAL A 14 6.95 0.85 -7.71
C VAL A 14 5.69 1.71 -7.91
N GLY A 15 5.78 3.01 -7.65
CA GLY A 15 4.69 3.97 -7.91
C GLY A 15 3.87 4.40 -6.69
N LYS A 16 4.38 4.24 -5.45
CA LYS A 16 3.72 4.67 -4.20
C LYS A 16 3.24 6.13 -4.27
N THR A 17 4.13 7.07 -4.57
CA THR A 17 3.81 8.49 -4.69
C THR A 17 2.77 8.76 -5.78
N SER A 18 2.82 8.05 -6.90
CA SER A 18 1.85 8.18 -7.99
C SER A 18 0.46 7.68 -7.58
N LEU A 19 0.38 6.58 -6.82
CA LEU A 19 -0.86 6.07 -6.24
C LEU A 19 -1.46 7.06 -5.24
N VAL A 20 -0.65 7.62 -4.33
CA VAL A 20 -1.13 8.66 -3.38
C VAL A 20 -1.62 9.89 -4.13
N ARG A 21 -0.88 10.37 -5.13
CA ARG A 21 -1.31 11.51 -5.94
C ARG A 21 -2.60 11.23 -6.69
N ARG A 22 -2.73 10.03 -7.28
CA ARG A 22 -3.94 9.62 -7.98
C ARG A 22 -5.14 9.56 -7.03
N PHE A 23 -4.96 8.98 -5.85
CA PHE A 23 -6.03 8.87 -4.86
C PHE A 23 -6.44 10.23 -4.26
N VAL A 24 -5.46 11.01 -3.78
CA VAL A 24 -5.70 12.25 -3.02
C VAL A 24 -6.06 13.42 -3.93
N HIS A 25 -5.34 13.56 -5.04
CA HIS A 25 -5.40 14.74 -5.90
C HIS A 25 -6.05 14.47 -7.27
N GLY A 26 -6.36 13.21 -7.59
CA GLY A 26 -6.95 12.84 -8.88
C GLY A 26 -6.01 12.99 -10.07
N VAL A 27 -4.72 13.22 -9.84
CA VAL A 27 -3.72 13.51 -10.89
C VAL A 27 -2.64 12.44 -10.98
N PHE A 28 -2.03 12.34 -12.16
CA PHE A 28 -0.82 11.57 -12.41
C PHE A 28 0.20 12.46 -13.12
N ASP A 29 1.46 12.31 -12.75
CA ASP A 29 2.60 12.97 -13.40
C ASP A 29 3.61 11.88 -13.76
N GLU A 30 4.02 11.86 -15.03
CA GLU A 30 5.01 10.93 -15.56
C GLU A 30 6.41 11.18 -14.98
N ARG A 31 6.67 12.39 -14.47
CA ARG A 31 7.97 12.74 -13.90
C ARG A 31 8.22 11.97 -12.62
N TYR A 32 9.18 11.06 -12.70
CA TYR A 32 9.68 10.38 -11.52
C TYR A 32 10.46 11.34 -10.63
N LEU A 33 9.98 11.55 -9.41
CA LEU A 33 10.68 12.25 -8.35
C LEU A 33 10.83 11.29 -7.18
N THR A 34 12.08 11.03 -6.77
CA THR A 34 12.39 10.23 -5.60
C THR A 34 11.80 10.87 -4.34
N THR A 35 11.03 10.10 -3.57
CA THR A 35 10.61 10.51 -2.21
C THR A 35 11.79 10.36 -1.26
N LEU A 36 12.22 11.47 -0.66
CA LEU A 36 13.20 11.47 0.42
C LEU A 36 12.46 11.44 1.77
N GLY A 37 12.67 10.39 2.57
CA GLY A 37 12.01 10.23 3.86
C GLY A 37 10.52 9.85 3.76
N VAL A 38 9.63 10.74 4.18
CA VAL A 38 8.18 10.49 4.17
C VAL A 38 7.40 11.73 3.73
N LYS A 39 6.42 11.53 2.85
CA LYS A 39 5.43 12.55 2.50
C LYS A 39 4.08 12.17 3.10
N ILE A 40 3.40 13.14 3.71
CA ILE A 40 2.10 12.94 4.35
C ILE A 40 1.05 13.73 3.56
N ASP A 41 0.04 13.05 3.07
CA ASP A 41 -1.14 13.63 2.44
C ASP A 41 -2.39 13.20 3.22
N THR A 42 -3.51 13.90 3.05
CA THR A 42 -4.78 13.52 3.69
C THR A 42 -5.93 13.57 2.71
N LYS A 43 -6.82 12.57 2.76
CA LYS A 43 -8.10 12.59 2.04
C LYS A 43 -9.22 12.21 2.99
N THR A 44 -10.30 12.98 2.97
CA THR A 44 -11.53 12.67 3.69
C THR A 44 -12.49 11.96 2.73
N ILE A 45 -13.07 10.85 3.18
CA ILE A 45 -14.05 10.04 2.47
C ILE A 45 -15.26 9.81 3.37
N GLU A 46 -16.42 9.53 2.76
CA GLU A 46 -17.63 9.10 3.46
C GLU A 46 -17.79 7.59 3.29
N LEU A 47 -17.89 6.84 4.40
CA LEU A 47 -18.11 5.40 4.41
C LEU A 47 -19.26 5.07 5.34
N ASP A 48 -20.32 4.44 4.83
CA ASP A 48 -21.52 4.04 5.60
C ASP A 48 -22.13 5.17 6.47
N GLY A 49 -22.08 6.40 5.98
CA GLY A 49 -22.57 7.59 6.70
C GLY A 49 -21.63 8.09 7.82
N GLU A 50 -20.43 7.51 7.95
CA GLU A 50 -19.35 8.01 8.80
C GLU A 50 -18.27 8.71 7.95
N THR A 51 -17.94 9.95 8.33
CA THR A 51 -16.79 10.67 7.75
C THR A 51 -15.46 10.09 8.26
N VAL A 52 -14.62 9.61 7.35
CA VAL A 52 -13.30 9.03 7.63
C VAL A 52 -12.21 9.88 6.98
N LYS A 53 -11.24 10.33 7.79
CA LYS A 53 -10.03 10.99 7.32
C LYS A 53 -8.88 10.00 7.26
N LEU A 54 -8.41 9.73 6.06
CA LEU A 54 -7.18 8.97 5.84
C LEU A 54 -5.98 9.93 5.88
N VAL A 55 -5.03 9.62 6.75
CA VAL A 55 -3.71 10.26 6.80
C VAL A 55 -2.75 9.29 6.12
N VAL A 56 -2.38 9.60 4.89
CA VAL A 56 -1.63 8.72 3.99
C VAL A 56 -0.16 9.06 4.05
N TRP A 57 0.66 8.11 4.49
CA TRP A 57 2.10 8.22 4.63
C TRP A 57 2.76 7.51 3.43
N ASP A 58 3.22 8.30 2.45
CA ASP A 58 4.06 7.83 1.35
C ASP A 58 5.51 7.73 1.85
N VAL A 59 5.93 6.51 2.19
CA VAL A 59 7.26 6.24 2.73
C VAL A 59 8.25 6.02 1.59
N GLU A 60 9.48 6.52 1.76
CA GLU A 60 10.59 6.23 0.84
C GLU A 60 10.72 4.72 0.60
N GLY A 61 10.88 4.36 -0.68
CA GLY A 61 11.05 2.95 -1.05
C GLY A 61 12.42 2.45 -0.65
N THR A 62 12.48 1.20 -0.20
CA THR A 62 13.75 0.52 0.06
C THR A 62 14.29 -0.02 -1.26
N ASP A 63 15.58 0.20 -1.56
CA ASP A 63 16.23 -0.49 -2.67
C ASP A 63 16.66 -1.90 -2.21
N PRO A 64 16.28 -2.96 -2.94
CA PRO A 64 16.81 -4.31 -2.67
C PRO A 64 18.35 -4.37 -2.69
N ALA A 65 19.00 -3.47 -3.42
CA ALA A 65 20.46 -3.35 -3.48
C ALA A 65 21.09 -2.71 -2.23
N ASP A 66 20.30 -2.05 -1.37
CA ASP A 66 20.79 -1.41 -0.13
C ASP A 66 21.21 -2.45 0.94
N GLY A 67 21.21 -3.75 0.62
CA GLY A 67 21.81 -4.80 1.44
C GLY A 67 21.23 -4.93 2.85
N GLY A 68 20.08 -4.32 3.11
CA GLY A 68 19.52 -4.25 4.44
C GLY A 68 20.29 -3.33 5.39
N GLU A 69 20.68 -2.12 4.95
CA GLU A 69 21.16 -1.10 5.88
C GLU A 69 20.18 -0.93 7.07
N SER A 70 20.63 -1.28 8.27
CA SER A 70 19.83 -1.23 9.51
C SER A 70 19.21 0.14 9.77
N ALA A 71 19.80 1.21 9.23
CA ALA A 71 19.29 2.57 9.36
C ALA A 71 18.01 2.82 8.55
N ALA A 72 17.93 2.36 7.29
CA ALA A 72 16.73 2.51 6.47
C ALA A 72 15.57 1.69 7.05
N ARG A 73 15.85 0.45 7.48
CA ARG A 73 14.89 -0.38 8.22
C ARG A 73 14.44 0.28 9.52
N SER A 74 15.35 0.85 10.30
CA SER A 74 15.02 1.55 11.55
C SER A 74 14.13 2.77 11.33
N ARG A 75 14.43 3.59 10.30
CA ARG A 75 13.57 4.73 9.91
C ARG A 75 12.17 4.28 9.47
N MET A 76 12.10 3.23 8.66
CA MET A 76 10.84 2.63 8.23
C MET A 76 9.96 2.24 9.42
N GLN A 77 10.55 1.61 10.43
CA GLN A 77 9.85 1.20 11.65
C GLN A 77 9.31 2.39 12.44
N ALA A 78 10.07 3.49 12.53
CA ALA A 78 9.58 4.72 13.14
C ALA A 78 8.38 5.31 12.38
N TYR A 79 8.37 5.25 11.04
CA TYR A 79 7.23 5.70 10.24
C TYR A 79 5.98 4.84 10.41
N LEU A 80 6.16 3.55 10.72
CA LEU A 80 5.05 2.60 10.91
C LEU A 80 4.42 2.68 12.30
N GLN A 81 5.06 3.35 13.26
CA GLN A 81 4.50 3.54 14.59
C GLN A 81 3.13 4.23 14.51
N GLY A 82 2.11 3.57 15.08
CA GLY A 82 0.72 4.05 15.08
C GLY A 82 0.02 3.97 13.73
N ALA A 83 0.52 3.18 12.77
CA ALA A 83 -0.24 2.84 11.57
C ALA A 83 -1.51 2.08 11.95
N ASP A 84 -2.64 2.40 11.31
CA ASP A 84 -3.87 1.64 11.41
C ASP A 84 -3.95 0.58 10.31
N GLY A 85 -3.37 0.84 9.13
CA GLY A 85 -3.36 -0.07 7.98
C GLY A 85 -2.17 0.17 7.03
N VAL A 86 -1.85 -0.83 6.22
CA VAL A 86 -0.73 -0.76 5.26
C VAL A 86 -1.19 -1.09 3.84
N LEU A 87 -0.70 -0.31 2.89
CA LEU A 87 -0.76 -0.60 1.45
C LEU A 87 0.65 -1.00 1.00
N LEU A 88 0.84 -2.27 0.68
CA LEU A 88 2.08 -2.81 0.18
C LEU A 88 2.07 -2.75 -1.35
N VAL A 89 2.99 -2.02 -1.95
CA VAL A 89 2.98 -1.73 -3.39
C VAL A 89 4.07 -2.52 -4.10
N VAL A 90 3.68 -3.21 -5.17
CA VAL A 90 4.52 -3.99 -6.06
C VAL A 90 4.35 -3.45 -7.47
N ASP A 91 5.43 -3.47 -8.25
CA ASP A 91 5.38 -3.18 -9.68
C ASP A 91 5.14 -4.48 -10.44
N GLY A 92 3.97 -4.60 -11.08
CA GLY A 92 3.59 -5.79 -11.83
C GLY A 92 4.52 -6.12 -13.00
N THR A 93 5.28 -5.14 -13.50
CA THR A 93 6.28 -5.33 -14.57
C THR A 93 7.68 -5.66 -14.04
N ARG A 94 7.86 -5.83 -12.72
CA ARG A 94 9.16 -6.13 -12.10
C ARG A 94 8.99 -7.17 -10.98
N ALA A 95 9.16 -8.45 -11.33
CA ALA A 95 8.97 -9.56 -10.41
C ALA A 95 9.79 -9.44 -9.10
N SER A 96 11.02 -8.90 -9.16
CA SER A 96 11.86 -8.70 -7.97
C SER A 96 11.26 -7.76 -6.92
N THR A 97 10.29 -6.92 -7.29
CA THR A 97 9.60 -6.04 -6.34
C THR A 97 8.58 -6.80 -5.49
N LEU A 98 8.09 -7.96 -5.96
CA LEU A 98 7.25 -8.87 -5.18
C LEU A 98 8.06 -9.55 -4.07
N ASP A 99 9.28 -9.98 -4.37
CA ASP A 99 10.17 -10.58 -3.36
C ASP A 99 10.55 -9.57 -2.29
N ALA A 100 10.90 -8.35 -2.69
CA ALA A 100 11.14 -7.25 -1.74
C ALA A 100 9.91 -6.95 -0.86
N ALA A 101 8.71 -7.04 -1.43
CA ALA A 101 7.47 -6.87 -0.68
C ALA A 101 7.27 -7.98 0.36
N ARG A 102 7.64 -9.24 0.07
CA ARG A 102 7.58 -10.35 1.04
C ARG A 102 8.50 -10.09 2.23
N ASP A 103 9.72 -9.64 1.98
CA ASP A 103 10.67 -9.31 3.04
C ASP A 103 10.15 -8.18 3.93
N ILE A 104 9.62 -7.11 3.31
CA ILE A 104 9.02 -5.97 4.03
C ILE A 104 7.84 -6.45 4.88
N LEU A 105 6.97 -7.31 4.33
CA LEU A 105 5.81 -7.79 5.07
C LEU A 105 6.22 -8.67 6.24
N GLY A 106 7.15 -9.60 6.05
CA GLY A 106 7.63 -10.47 7.12
C GLY A 106 8.20 -9.66 8.30
N ASP A 107 9.00 -8.64 8.03
CA ASP A 107 9.52 -7.72 9.05
C ASP A 107 8.41 -6.93 9.77
N PHE A 108 7.32 -6.62 9.06
CA PHE A 108 6.17 -5.88 9.57
C PHE A 108 5.23 -6.73 10.42
N THR A 109 4.73 -7.85 9.89
CA THR A 109 3.74 -8.72 10.57
C THR A 109 4.29 -9.35 11.84
N ASN A 110 5.61 -9.59 11.90
CA ASN A 110 6.27 -10.05 13.12
C ASN A 110 6.16 -9.06 14.29
N LYS A 111 5.97 -7.77 14.01
CA LYS A 111 5.85 -6.70 15.01
C LYS A 111 4.43 -6.18 15.17
N HIS A 112 3.62 -6.30 14.12
CA HIS A 112 2.29 -5.74 14.01
C HIS A 112 1.30 -6.75 13.41
N PRO A 113 1.02 -7.87 14.11
CA PRO A 113 0.22 -8.97 13.56
C PRO A 113 -1.24 -8.57 13.27
N ASP A 114 -1.76 -7.56 13.97
CA ASP A 114 -3.17 -7.15 13.89
C ASP A 114 -3.44 -6.03 12.88
N ILE A 115 -2.40 -5.48 12.23
CA ILE A 115 -2.58 -4.40 11.26
C ILE A 115 -2.89 -5.00 9.89
N PRO A 116 -4.06 -4.69 9.28
CA PRO A 116 -4.40 -5.20 7.96
C PRO A 116 -3.46 -4.65 6.88
N VAL A 117 -3.08 -5.53 5.95
CA VAL A 117 -2.19 -5.21 4.85
C VAL A 117 -2.84 -5.59 3.53
N MET A 118 -2.96 -4.63 2.62
CA MET A 118 -3.41 -4.88 1.25
C MET A 118 -2.27 -4.74 0.26
N LEU A 119 -2.21 -5.67 -0.70
CA LEU A 119 -1.25 -5.62 -1.79
C LEU A 119 -1.83 -4.83 -2.98
N MET A 120 -1.04 -3.91 -3.51
CA MET A 120 -1.30 -3.16 -4.74
C MET A 120 -0.29 -3.58 -5.80
N LEU A 121 -0.72 -4.41 -6.75
CA LEU A 121 0.06 -4.77 -7.94
C LEU A 121 -0.13 -3.64 -8.96
N ASN A 122 0.75 -2.65 -8.93
CA ASN A 122 0.64 -1.43 -9.71
C ASN A 122 1.16 -1.59 -11.14
N LYS A 123 0.86 -0.60 -11.98
CA LYS A 123 1.21 -0.52 -13.41
C LYS A 123 0.48 -1.53 -14.29
N ALA A 124 -0.76 -1.84 -13.94
CA ALA A 124 -1.65 -2.71 -14.73
C ALA A 124 -1.85 -2.25 -16.18
N ASP A 125 -1.66 -0.95 -16.44
CA ASP A 125 -1.65 -0.36 -17.78
C ASP A 125 -0.54 -0.94 -18.70
N LEU A 126 0.48 -1.58 -18.14
CA LEU A 126 1.58 -2.23 -18.85
C LEU A 126 1.41 -3.76 -18.88
N ALA A 127 0.20 -4.25 -19.16
CA ALA A 127 -0.12 -5.69 -19.13
C ALA A 127 0.81 -6.57 -20.00
N GLU A 128 1.30 -6.06 -21.13
CA GLU A 128 2.24 -6.78 -22.01
C GLU A 128 3.63 -7.00 -21.37
N GLN A 129 3.99 -6.19 -20.38
CA GLN A 129 5.26 -6.27 -19.65
C GLN A 129 5.08 -6.94 -18.28
N TRP A 130 3.92 -7.51 -18.00
CA TRP A 130 3.60 -8.11 -16.71
C TRP A 130 4.49 -9.33 -16.44
N GLN A 131 5.08 -9.38 -15.25
CA GLN A 131 6.04 -10.41 -14.84
C GLN A 131 5.63 -11.13 -13.55
N VAL A 132 4.60 -10.66 -12.86
CA VAL A 132 4.15 -11.27 -11.59
C VAL A 132 3.17 -12.40 -11.86
N ASP A 133 3.49 -13.60 -11.41
CA ASP A 133 2.61 -14.76 -11.51
C ASP A 133 1.43 -14.63 -10.52
N PRO A 134 0.18 -14.79 -10.95
CA PRO A 134 -0.98 -14.82 -10.06
C PRO A 134 -0.84 -15.83 -8.91
N GLN A 135 -0.24 -17.01 -9.16
CA GLN A 135 -0.06 -18.03 -8.12
C GLN A 135 0.87 -17.53 -7.01
N GLN A 136 1.90 -16.75 -7.36
CA GLN A 136 2.81 -16.14 -6.38
C GLN A 136 2.11 -15.10 -5.48
N VAL A 137 1.01 -14.50 -5.95
CA VAL A 137 0.19 -13.56 -5.19
C VAL A 137 -0.79 -14.31 -4.29
N GLU A 138 -1.38 -15.39 -4.78
CA GLU A 138 -2.25 -16.27 -3.99
C GLU A 138 -1.50 -16.89 -2.79
N ASP A 139 -0.25 -17.30 -3.01
CA ASP A 139 0.61 -17.88 -1.98
C ASP A 139 1.26 -16.82 -1.06
N PHE A 140 0.95 -15.52 -1.22
CA PHE A 140 1.56 -14.44 -0.45
C PHE A 140 0.94 -14.36 0.96
N PRO A 141 1.67 -14.72 2.03
CA PRO A 141 1.09 -14.84 3.37
C PRO A 141 0.81 -13.48 3.99
N GLY A 142 -0.19 -13.41 4.88
CA GLY A 142 -0.43 -12.22 5.72
C GLY A 142 -1.09 -11.04 5.00
N LEU A 143 -1.47 -11.20 3.73
CA LEU A 143 -2.29 -10.22 3.02
C LEU A 143 -3.75 -10.37 3.40
N THR A 144 -4.44 -9.25 3.57
CA THR A 144 -5.90 -9.24 3.75
C THR A 144 -6.64 -9.24 2.41
N HIS A 145 -6.08 -8.55 1.41
CA HIS A 145 -6.56 -8.59 0.03
C HIS A 145 -5.46 -8.11 -0.94
N SER A 146 -5.64 -8.38 -2.22
CA SER A 146 -4.78 -7.86 -3.28
C SER A 146 -5.61 -7.22 -4.39
N PHE A 147 -5.07 -6.16 -5.00
CA PHE A 147 -5.66 -5.48 -6.14
C PHE A 147 -4.61 -5.24 -7.21
N THR A 148 -4.99 -5.51 -8.46
CA THR A 148 -4.27 -4.97 -9.63
C THR A 148 -4.68 -3.53 -9.82
N THR A 149 -3.72 -2.61 -9.91
CA THR A 149 -3.95 -1.16 -9.89
C THR A 149 -3.14 -0.46 -10.97
N SER A 150 -3.60 0.72 -11.39
CA SER A 150 -2.81 1.60 -12.24
C SER A 150 -2.94 3.03 -11.74
N ALA A 151 -1.82 3.60 -11.28
CA ALA A 151 -1.75 5.03 -11.00
C ALA A 151 -1.99 5.89 -12.27
N LEU A 152 -1.63 5.37 -13.45
CA LEU A 152 -1.81 6.05 -14.73
C LEU A 152 -3.30 6.15 -15.10
N SER A 153 -4.01 5.03 -15.18
CA SER A 153 -5.44 5.03 -15.57
C SER A 153 -6.38 5.36 -14.41
N GLY A 154 -5.93 5.17 -13.16
CA GLY A 154 -6.77 5.25 -11.97
C GLY A 154 -7.46 3.93 -11.61
N GLU A 155 -7.25 2.88 -12.40
CA GLU A 155 -7.86 1.56 -12.18
C GLU A 155 -7.56 1.05 -10.77
N ASN A 156 -8.64 0.69 -10.07
CA ASN A 156 -8.68 0.16 -8.70
C ASN A 156 -7.99 1.01 -7.62
N VAL A 157 -7.45 2.19 -7.94
CA VAL A 157 -6.76 3.02 -6.95
C VAL A 157 -7.72 3.44 -5.85
N GLU A 158 -8.87 4.04 -6.20
CA GLU A 158 -9.85 4.44 -5.18
C GLU A 158 -10.46 3.24 -4.45
N ALA A 159 -10.77 2.16 -5.19
CA ALA A 159 -11.33 0.94 -4.63
C ALA A 159 -10.43 0.31 -3.55
N THR A 160 -9.12 0.25 -3.77
CA THR A 160 -8.19 -0.30 -2.76
C THR A 160 -8.12 0.54 -1.49
N PHE A 161 -8.03 1.87 -1.62
CA PHE A 161 -8.01 2.75 -0.43
C PHE A 161 -9.32 2.71 0.34
N ILE A 162 -10.46 2.66 -0.35
CA ILE A 162 -11.79 2.50 0.25
C ILE A 162 -11.90 1.16 0.97
N SER A 163 -11.53 0.05 0.30
CA SER A 163 -11.59 -1.27 0.90
C SER A 163 -10.75 -1.36 2.16
N LEU A 164 -9.53 -0.78 2.18
CA LEU A 164 -8.72 -0.71 3.39
C LEU A 164 -9.46 0.10 4.47
N ALA A 165 -9.96 1.27 4.13
CA ALA A 165 -10.66 2.13 5.09
C ALA A 165 -11.90 1.46 5.70
N GLU A 166 -12.68 0.71 4.92
CA GLU A 166 -13.78 -0.12 5.42
C GLU A 166 -13.28 -1.16 6.44
N GLN A 167 -12.15 -1.81 6.19
CA GLN A 167 -11.59 -2.75 7.17
C GLN A 167 -11.20 -2.06 8.47
N LEU A 168 -10.65 -0.84 8.37
CA LEU A 168 -10.24 -0.04 9.53
C LEU A 168 -11.41 0.56 10.30
N THR A 169 -12.61 0.62 9.72
CA THR A 169 -13.81 1.15 10.38
C THR A 169 -14.79 0.08 10.82
N ARG A 170 -14.64 -1.17 10.36
CA ARG A 170 -15.39 -2.31 10.90
C ARG A 170 -15.19 -2.37 12.43
N LYS A 171 -16.27 -2.13 13.17
CA LYS A 171 -16.32 -2.32 14.62
C LYS A 171 -16.23 -3.82 14.88
N ASP A 172 -15.24 -4.27 15.65
CA ASP A 172 -15.12 -5.67 16.06
C ASP A 172 -16.46 -6.20 16.58
N GLY A 173 -17.06 -7.15 15.85
CA GLY A 173 -18.26 -7.86 16.33
C GLY A 173 -19.45 -8.06 15.37
N SER A 174 -19.35 -7.86 14.06
CA SER A 174 -20.41 -8.32 13.14
C SER A 174 -19.86 -9.35 12.14
N PRO A 175 -20.35 -10.61 12.15
CA PRO A 175 -19.89 -11.63 11.22
C PRO A 175 -20.23 -11.24 9.78
N ALA A 176 -19.31 -11.50 8.86
CA ALA A 176 -19.54 -11.35 7.43
C ALA A 176 -20.75 -12.22 7.04
N GLY A 177 -21.86 -11.55 6.72
CA GLY A 177 -23.02 -12.18 6.12
C GLY A 177 -22.58 -12.83 4.81
N HIS A 178 -22.60 -14.15 4.78
CA HIS A 178 -22.57 -14.89 3.53
C HIS A 178 -23.88 -14.62 2.81
N CYS A 179 -23.80 -14.14 1.57
CA CYS A 179 -24.83 -14.32 0.57
C CYS A 179 -24.21 -15.12 -0.57
#